data_AF-A0A349HHP8-F1
#
_entry.id   AF-A0A349HHP8-F1
#
_cell.length_a   1.000
_cell.length_b   1.000
_cell.length_c   1.000
_cell.angle_alpha   90.00
_cell.angle_beta   90.00
_cell.angle_gamma   90.00
#
_symmetry.space_group_name_H-M   'P 1'
#
loop_
_entity.id
_entity.type
_entity.pdbx_description
1 polymer ?
#
loop_
_entity_poly.entity_id
_entity_poly.type
_entity_poly.pdbx_seq_one_letter_code
_entity_poly.pdbx_strand_id
1 'polypeptide(L)'
;MARTTCPTSAETSVWRARMNRPQNKEIKFEYPVSLGGKEVTSITMRRQKVRDAMDAEVMAENDTQAAREVALFAVLLGVPAANLMDMDMEDYQKLQEGYLFLTGNRPRISEKNSDSASSSSQDKPAGD
;
A
#
# COMPACT_ATOMS: atom_id res chain seq x y z
N MET A 1 -11.64 47.75 -15.01
CA MET A 1 -12.68 46.95 -14.32
C MET A 1 -12.27 45.48 -14.41
N ALA A 2 -11.67 44.92 -13.35
CA ALA A 2 -11.25 43.52 -13.35
C ALA A 2 -12.43 42.64 -12.97
N ARG A 3 -12.81 41.71 -13.84
CA ARG A 3 -13.84 40.70 -13.56
C ARG A 3 -13.22 39.62 -12.67
N THR A 4 -13.53 39.66 -11.38
CA THR A 4 -13.26 38.54 -10.47
C THR A 4 -14.26 37.44 -10.78
N THR A 5 -13.85 36.46 -11.60
CA THR A 5 -14.62 35.23 -11.81
C THR A 5 -14.45 34.32 -10.59
N CYS A 6 -15.54 34.07 -9.87
CA CYS A 6 -15.58 33.05 -8.83
C CYS A 6 -15.33 31.66 -9.44
N PRO A 7 -14.53 30.78 -8.81
CA PRO A 7 -14.35 29.42 -9.29
C PRO A 7 -15.69 28.68 -9.30
N THR A 8 -15.94 27.92 -10.35
CA THR A 8 -17.16 27.13 -10.53
C THR A 8 -17.22 25.98 -9.52
N SER A 9 -18.44 25.61 -9.10
CA SER A 9 -18.71 24.60 -8.04
C SER A 9 -18.03 23.24 -8.22
N ALA A 10 -17.50 22.92 -9.40
CA ALA A 10 -16.73 21.71 -9.65
C ALA A 10 -15.28 21.81 -9.13
N GLU A 11 -14.65 22.99 -9.18
CA GLU A 11 -13.28 23.20 -8.68
C GLU A 11 -13.22 23.08 -7.14
N THR A 12 -14.25 23.51 -6.43
CA THR A 12 -14.35 23.43 -4.97
C THR A 12 -14.38 21.99 -4.44
N SER A 13 -14.95 21.07 -5.22
CA SER A 13 -15.06 19.64 -4.84
C SER A 13 -13.73 18.90 -4.94
N VAL A 14 -12.90 19.23 -5.94
CA VAL A 14 -11.57 18.63 -6.09
C VAL A 14 -10.65 19.04 -4.93
N TRP A 15 -10.76 20.29 -4.48
CA TRP A 15 -9.98 20.80 -3.36
C TRP A 15 -10.41 20.12 -2.04
N ARG A 16 -11.72 20.00 -1.77
CA ARG A 16 -12.22 19.26 -0.58
C ARG A 16 -11.78 17.80 -0.56
N ALA A 17 -11.84 17.10 -1.70
CA ALA A 17 -11.41 15.70 -1.79
C ALA A 17 -9.89 15.54 -1.60
N ARG A 18 -9.10 16.52 -2.08
CA ARG A 18 -7.63 16.52 -1.94
C ARG A 18 -7.16 16.84 -0.53
N MET A 19 -7.92 17.64 0.23
CA MET A 19 -7.68 17.89 1.66
C MET A 19 -8.11 16.73 2.57
N ASN A 20 -9.16 15.99 2.20
CA ASN A 20 -9.67 14.90 3.04
C ASN A 20 -9.04 13.53 2.71
N ARG A 21 -7.71 13.43 2.87
CA ARG A 21 -7.02 12.15 2.70
C ARG A 21 -7.35 11.20 3.86
N PRO A 22 -7.57 9.89 3.60
CA PRO A 22 -7.82 8.91 4.64
C PRO A 22 -6.67 8.87 5.64
N GLN A 23 -6.99 8.90 6.94
CA GLN A 23 -6.01 8.92 8.04
C GLN A 23 -5.55 7.52 8.44
N ASN A 24 -6.34 6.51 8.11
CA ASN A 24 -6.12 5.11 8.38
C ASN A 24 -6.62 4.25 7.22
N LYS A 25 -6.11 3.02 7.15
CA LYS A 25 -6.50 2.00 6.19
C LYS A 25 -6.63 0.66 6.92
N GLU A 26 -7.80 0.06 6.83
CA GLU A 26 -8.00 -1.32 7.26
C GLU A 26 -7.48 -2.28 6.19
N ILE A 27 -6.73 -3.27 6.63
CA ILE A 27 -6.12 -4.32 5.81
C ILE A 27 -6.61 -5.65 6.36
N LYS A 28 -7.07 -6.52 5.47
CA LYS A 28 -7.53 -7.86 5.81
C LYS A 28 -6.47 -8.86 5.37
N PHE A 29 -6.13 -9.77 6.27
CA PHE A 29 -5.16 -10.83 6.06
C PHE A 29 -5.89 -12.12 5.70
N GLU A 30 -5.28 -12.89 4.80
CA GLU A 30 -5.77 -14.23 4.47
C GLU A 30 -5.27 -15.26 5.48
N TYR A 31 -4.06 -15.05 6.01
CA TYR A 31 -3.47 -15.87 7.04
C TYR A 31 -3.52 -15.14 8.39
N PRO A 32 -3.96 -15.81 9.47
CA PRO A 32 -4.02 -15.19 10.78
C PRO A 32 -2.61 -14.81 11.27
N VAL A 33 -2.44 -13.55 11.63
CA VAL A 33 -1.17 -13.05 12.19
C VAL A 33 -1.27 -13.05 13.70
N SER A 34 -0.26 -13.61 14.38
CA SER A 34 -0.17 -13.57 15.83
C SER A 34 0.27 -12.18 16.30
N LEU A 35 -0.64 -11.38 16.85
CA LEU A 35 -0.36 -10.09 17.44
C LEU A 35 -0.62 -10.12 18.95
N GLY A 36 0.44 -9.96 19.76
CA GLY A 36 0.31 -9.98 21.22
C GLY A 36 -0.33 -11.27 21.77
N GLY A 37 -0.08 -12.41 21.12
CA GLY A 37 -0.63 -13.71 21.52
C GLY A 37 -2.08 -13.97 21.09
N LYS A 38 -2.65 -13.13 20.21
CA LYS A 38 -3.95 -13.37 19.58
C LYS A 38 -3.81 -13.40 18.07
N GLU A 39 -4.50 -14.34 17.45
CA GLU A 39 -4.62 -14.41 16.00
C GLU A 39 -5.61 -13.35 15.51
N VAL A 40 -5.16 -12.48 14.62
CA VAL A 40 -6.02 -11.48 13.98
C VAL A 40 -6.01 -11.63 12.47
N THR A 41 -7.15 -11.37 11.85
CA THR A 41 -7.37 -11.39 10.40
C THR A 41 -7.57 -10.01 9.81
N SER A 42 -7.61 -8.97 10.63
CA SER A 42 -7.61 -7.59 10.17
C SER A 42 -6.77 -6.69 11.05
N ILE A 43 -6.13 -5.70 10.43
CA ILE A 43 -5.38 -4.66 11.13
C ILE A 43 -5.67 -3.30 10.53
N THR A 44 -5.67 -2.28 11.39
CA THR A 44 -5.80 -0.89 10.94
C THR A 44 -4.43 -0.24 10.97
N MET A 45 -3.95 0.16 9.79
CA MET A 45 -2.73 0.94 9.65
C MET A 45 -3.04 2.44 9.66
N ARG A 46 -2.28 3.19 10.45
CA ARG A 46 -2.33 4.66 10.47
C ARG A 46 -1.33 5.26 9.47
N ARG A 47 -1.54 6.52 9.11
CA ARG A 47 -0.54 7.30 8.36
C ARG A 47 0.78 7.45 9.10
N GLN A 48 1.88 7.31 8.36
CA GLN A 48 3.23 7.58 8.84
C GLN A 48 3.45 9.06 9.10
N LYS A 49 4.07 9.35 10.24
CA LYS A 49 4.64 10.65 10.59
C LYS A 49 6.16 10.57 10.48
N VAL A 50 6.82 11.71 10.34
CA VAL A 50 8.29 11.79 10.28
C VAL A 50 8.95 11.14 11.50
N ARG A 51 8.33 11.28 12.69
CA ARG A 51 8.79 10.59 13.90
C ARG A 51 8.88 9.08 13.72
N ASP A 52 7.89 8.47 13.06
CA ASP A 52 7.86 7.02 12.87
C ASP A 52 8.98 6.55 11.93
N ALA A 53 9.35 7.37 10.94
CA ALA A 53 10.49 7.10 10.06
C ALA A 53 11.81 7.09 10.84
N MET A 54 11.98 8.09 11.72
CA MET A 54 13.17 8.22 12.57
C MET A 54 13.25 7.09 13.59
N ASP A 55 12.12 6.75 14.24
CA ASP A 55 12.05 5.64 15.19
C ASP A 55 12.38 4.32 14.48
N ALA A 56 11.89 4.10 13.25
CA ALA A 56 12.21 2.92 12.46
C ALA A 56 13.69 2.81 12.08
N GLU A 57 14.33 3.93 11.74
CA GLU A 57 15.77 3.97 11.43
C GLU A 57 16.62 3.60 12.64
N VAL A 58 16.22 4.05 13.85
CA VAL A 58 16.90 3.68 15.10
C VAL A 58 16.67 2.22 15.48
N MET A 59 15.47 1.69 15.20
CA MET A 59 15.09 0.32 15.55
C MET A 59 15.57 -0.74 14.53
N ALA A 60 16.00 -0.32 13.34
CA ALA A 60 16.39 -1.24 12.28
C ALA A 60 17.70 -1.97 12.62
N GLU A 61 17.60 -3.28 12.80
CA GLU A 61 18.77 -4.12 12.99
C GLU A 61 19.54 -4.24 11.66
N ASN A 62 20.87 -4.09 11.72
CA ASN A 62 21.80 -4.26 10.59
C ASN A 62 21.67 -3.23 9.45
N ASP A 63 20.96 -2.12 9.66
CA ASP A 63 20.83 -0.99 8.70
C ASP A 63 20.40 -1.41 7.27
N THR A 64 19.70 -2.55 7.17
CA THR A 64 19.18 -3.03 5.88
C THR A 64 17.87 -2.35 5.55
N GLN A 65 17.59 -2.19 4.24
CA GLN A 65 16.34 -1.57 3.81
C GLN A 65 15.11 -2.38 4.23
N ALA A 66 15.21 -3.71 4.20
CA ALA A 66 14.15 -4.61 4.66
C ALA A 66 13.91 -4.46 6.18
N ALA A 67 14.97 -4.42 7.00
CA ALA A 67 14.83 -4.23 8.43
C ALA A 67 14.21 -2.87 8.79
N ARG A 68 14.59 -1.80 8.09
CA ARG A 68 13.96 -0.46 8.24
C ARG A 68 12.47 -0.48 7.92
N GLU A 69 12.07 -1.19 6.87
CA GLU A 69 10.67 -1.29 6.48
C GLU A 69 9.85 -2.07 7.52
N VAL A 70 10.34 -3.23 7.97
CA VAL A 70 9.68 -4.02 9.00
C VAL A 70 9.57 -3.23 10.31
N ALA A 71 10.62 -2.53 10.73
CA ALA A 71 10.61 -1.66 11.90
C ALA A 71 9.58 -0.52 11.74
N LEU A 72 9.47 0.06 10.55
CA LEU A 72 8.47 1.08 10.27
C LEU A 72 7.05 0.54 10.41
N PHE A 73 6.75 -0.60 9.79
CA PHE A 73 5.41 -1.20 9.91
C PHE A 73 5.09 -1.59 11.35
N ALA A 74 6.06 -2.07 12.12
CA ALA A 74 5.91 -2.34 13.54
C ALA A 74 5.44 -1.09 14.31
N VAL A 75 6.08 0.06 14.08
CA VAL A 75 5.73 1.35 14.69
C VAL A 75 4.35 1.88 14.24
N LEU A 76 3.98 1.65 12.98
CA LEU A 76 2.69 2.09 12.44
C LEU A 76 1.52 1.25 12.95
N LEU A 77 1.73 -0.06 13.10
CA LEU A 77 0.72 -1.02 13.54
C LEU A 77 0.68 -1.17 15.06
N GLY A 78 1.73 -0.73 15.76
CA GLY A 78 1.85 -0.87 17.22
C GLY A 78 2.14 -2.30 17.66
N VAL A 79 2.86 -3.07 16.82
CA VAL A 79 3.16 -4.49 17.02
C VAL A 79 4.67 -4.70 17.05
N PRO A 80 5.20 -5.74 17.70
CA PRO A 80 6.63 -6.02 17.66
C PRO A 80 7.07 -6.48 16.26
N ALA A 81 8.29 -6.11 15.87
CA ALA A 81 8.85 -6.45 14.56
C ALA A 81 8.95 -7.98 14.32
N ALA A 82 9.18 -8.77 15.37
CA ALA A 82 9.20 -10.22 15.30
C ALA A 82 7.90 -10.80 14.71
N ASN A 83 6.74 -10.27 15.09
CA ASN A 83 5.45 -10.76 14.61
C ASN A 83 5.22 -10.44 13.12
N LEU A 84 5.92 -9.45 12.58
CA LEU A 84 5.89 -9.14 11.15
C LEU A 84 6.84 -10.03 10.35
N MET A 85 7.92 -10.52 10.97
CA MET A 85 8.86 -11.46 10.32
C MET A 85 8.26 -12.85 10.14
N ASP A 86 7.36 -13.26 11.05
CA ASP A 86 6.63 -14.53 10.98
C ASP A 86 5.38 -14.47 10.06
N MET A 87 5.13 -13.33 9.40
CA MET A 87 3.97 -13.15 8.53
C MET A 87 4.19 -13.76 7.15
N ASP A 88 3.11 -14.22 6.53
CA ASP A 88 3.16 -14.67 5.14
C ASP A 88 3.47 -13.51 4.19
N MET A 89 4.19 -13.82 3.11
CA MET A 89 4.63 -12.84 2.12
C MET A 89 3.45 -12.20 1.37
N GLU A 90 2.33 -12.91 1.14
CA GLU A 90 1.13 -12.36 0.51
C GLU A 90 0.49 -11.27 1.38
N ASP A 91 0.42 -11.49 2.68
CA ASP A 91 -0.14 -10.52 3.62
C ASP A 91 0.83 -9.36 3.89
N TYR A 92 2.14 -9.61 3.83
CA TYR A 92 3.15 -8.54 3.84
C TYR A 92 3.02 -7.61 2.63
N GLN A 93 2.75 -8.13 1.43
CA GLN A 93 2.50 -7.31 0.25
C GLN A 93 1.27 -6.40 0.43
N LYS A 94 0.19 -6.89 1.04
CA LYS A 94 -1.00 -6.08 1.35
C LYS A 94 -0.69 -4.93 2.31
N LEU A 95 0.23 -5.13 3.26
CA LEU A 95 0.74 -4.05 4.12
C LEU A 95 1.44 -2.95 3.30
N GLN A 96 2.33 -3.35 2.40
CA GLN A 96 3.04 -2.42 1.51
C GLN A 96 2.06 -1.63 0.63
N GLU A 97 1.06 -2.29 0.06
CA GLU A 97 0.01 -1.63 -0.74
C GLU A 97 -0.80 -0.63 0.09
N GLY A 98 -1.21 -1.03 1.30
CA GLY A 98 -1.90 -0.15 2.24
C GLY A 98 -1.07 1.10 2.57
N TYR A 99 0.24 0.95 2.67
CA TYR A 99 1.17 2.04 2.96
C TYR A 99 1.29 3.01 1.79
N LEU A 100 1.45 2.48 0.57
CA LEU A 100 1.46 3.26 -0.67
C LEU A 100 0.14 4.03 -0.88
N PHE A 101 -0.99 3.40 -0.55
CA PHE A 101 -2.30 4.04 -0.58
C PHE A 101 -2.38 5.26 0.34
N LEU A 102 -1.84 5.15 1.56
CA LEU A 102 -1.86 6.22 2.56
C LEU A 102 -0.91 7.38 2.23
N THR A 103 0.26 7.09 1.65
CA THR A 103 1.24 8.12 1.20
C THR A 103 0.80 8.81 -0.09
N GLY A 104 -0.16 8.23 -0.81
CA GLY A 104 -0.68 8.77 -2.07
C GLY A 104 0.15 8.38 -3.28
N ASN A 105 1.10 7.46 -3.09
CA ASN A 105 1.83 6.82 -4.16
C ASN A 105 0.98 5.69 -4.72
N ARG A 106 -0.19 6.03 -5.27
CA ARG A 106 -1.11 5.04 -5.82
C ARG A 106 -0.38 4.34 -6.96
N PRO A 107 -0.18 3.01 -6.91
CA PRO A 107 0.23 2.32 -8.11
C PRO A 107 -0.80 2.66 -9.19
N ARG A 108 -0.35 3.12 -10.36
CA ARG A 108 -1.23 3.16 -11.52
C ARG A 108 -1.53 1.72 -11.85
N ILE A 109 -2.64 1.21 -11.33
CA ILE A 109 -3.18 -0.07 -11.75
C ILE A 109 -3.51 0.13 -13.23
N SER A 110 -2.67 -0.39 -14.13
CA SER A 110 -3.07 -0.62 -15.51
C SER A 110 -4.07 -1.77 -15.45
N GLU A 111 -5.33 -1.42 -15.60
CA GLU A 111 -6.46 -2.33 -15.72
C GLU A 111 -6.18 -3.27 -16.91
N LYS A 112 -5.48 -4.38 -16.65
CA LYS A 112 -5.27 -5.43 -17.64
C LYS A 112 -6.60 -6.15 -17.81
N ASN A 113 -7.30 -5.79 -18.89
CA ASN A 113 -8.36 -6.61 -19.50
C ASN A 113 -7.93 -8.08 -19.50
N SER A 114 -8.68 -8.88 -18.75
CA SER A 114 -8.71 -10.34 -18.85
C SER A 114 -9.53 -10.74 -20.07
N ASP A 115 -8.95 -10.61 -21.27
CA ASP A 115 -9.48 -11.21 -22.49
C ASP A 115 -8.30 -11.63 -23.39
N SER A 116 -7.54 -12.62 -22.95
CA SER A 116 -6.57 -13.33 -23.81
C SER A 116 -7.17 -14.66 -24.24
N ALA A 117 -8.06 -14.61 -25.23
CA ALA A 117 -8.28 -15.72 -26.15
C ALA A 117 -7.01 -15.87 -27.00
N SER A 118 -6.12 -16.77 -26.61
CA SER A 118 -4.98 -17.16 -27.43
C SER A 118 -5.43 -18.17 -28.48
N SER A 119 -5.80 -17.69 -29.68
CA SER A 119 -5.67 -18.48 -30.91
C SER A 119 -4.25 -18.31 -31.43
N SER A 120 -3.44 -19.36 -31.31
CA SER A 120 -2.15 -19.44 -32.00
C SER A 120 -2.28 -20.40 -33.17
N SER A 121 -2.60 -19.83 -34.34
CA SER A 121 -2.27 -20.40 -35.65
C SER A 121 -0.75 -20.56 -35.75
N GLN A 122 -0.28 -21.74 -36.16
CA GLN A 122 1.06 -21.92 -36.67
C GLN A 122 0.99 -22.67 -38.01
N ASP A 123 0.94 -21.88 -39.08
CA ASP A 123 1.36 -22.25 -40.42
C ASP A 123 2.86 -22.65 -40.44
N LYS A 124 3.18 -23.78 -41.07
CA LYS A 124 4.54 -24.11 -41.50
C LYS A 124 4.48 -24.56 -42.97
N PRO A 125 5.07 -23.81 -43.92
CA PRO A 125 5.29 -24.31 -45.26
C PRO A 125 6.61 -25.11 -45.30
N ALA A 126 6.55 -26.34 -45.84
CA ALA A 126 7.73 -27.07 -46.30
C ALA A 126 7.64 -27.16 -47.83
N GLY A 127 8.63 -26.62 -48.51
CA GLY A 127 8.78 -26.71 -49.96
C GLY A 127 9.35 -28.07 -50.38
N ASP A 128 8.93 -28.47 -51.59
CA ASP A 128 9.44 -29.59 -52.39
C ASP A 128 10.92 -29.42 -52.79
#